data_AF-A0AAN5D5F5-F1
#
_entry.id   AF-A0AAN5D5F5-F1
#
_cell.length_a   1.000
_cell.length_b   1.000
_cell.length_c   1.000
_cell.angle_alpha   90.00
_cell.angle_beta   90.00
_cell.angle_gamma   90.00
#
_symmetry.space_group_name_H-M   'P 1'
#
loop_
_entity.id
_entity.type
_entity.pdbx_description
1 polymer ?
#
loop_
_entity_poly.entity_id
_entity_poly.type
_entity_poly.pdbx_seq_one_letter_code
_entity_poly.pdbx_strand_id
1 'polypeptide(L)'
;GLPRDAIANIFVSLDYRSTIRLREVCKHTKEVVDGFNRNTVISLLRLECEEVDQTKIAIALNFDHLIVYRTWTHWINTAMNFSRAALPECRGTYVGALEITIDFEEIGKFLEIFKYLFGIIECDHLKLDYIPQQILQWCLDLLGSKKMSLICINIGRYKTYFEIYFDLIKGTKTENVEGTLDLTTQESINWLLQLANTTKLFDIRVNGQLLAGFKATSIVRELLHTNCD
;
A
#
# COMPACT_ATOMS: atom_id res chain seq x y z
N GLY A 1 -31.25 20.47 -9.04
CA GLY A 1 -30.72 19.10 -8.99
C GLY A 1 -30.19 18.75 -10.36
N LEU A 2 -28.87 18.79 -10.53
CA LEU A 2 -28.23 18.29 -11.74
C LEU A 2 -28.13 16.76 -11.66
N PRO A 3 -28.18 16.01 -12.78
CA PRO A 3 -27.91 14.58 -12.80
C PRO A 3 -26.50 14.27 -12.26
N ARG A 4 -26.33 13.12 -11.59
CA ARG A 4 -25.02 12.70 -11.03
C ARG A 4 -23.91 12.71 -12.07
N ASP A 5 -24.20 12.29 -13.30
CA ASP A 5 -23.21 12.22 -14.39
C ASP A 5 -22.77 13.62 -14.86
N ALA A 6 -23.66 14.61 -14.82
CA ALA A 6 -23.32 15.99 -15.12
C ALA A 6 -22.43 16.59 -14.02
N ILE A 7 -22.71 16.28 -12.76
CA ILE A 7 -21.89 16.69 -11.62
C ILE A 7 -20.52 16.02 -11.67
N ALA A 8 -20.45 14.74 -12.08
CA ALA A 8 -19.18 14.03 -12.34
C ALA A 8 -18.30 14.81 -13.30
N ASN A 9 -18.85 15.18 -14.46
CA ASN A 9 -18.11 15.86 -15.51
C ASN A 9 -17.63 17.25 -15.09
N ILE A 10 -18.43 17.96 -14.28
CA ILE A 10 -18.01 19.23 -13.68
C ILE A 10 -16.83 19.01 -12.74
N PHE A 11 -16.90 18.03 -11.83
CA PHE A 11 -15.82 17.77 -10.88
C PHE A 11 -14.55 17.27 -11.54
N VAL A 12 -14.67 16.48 -12.61
CA VAL A 12 -13.53 16.03 -13.45
C VAL A 12 -12.83 17.20 -14.15
N SER A 13 -13.54 18.33 -14.35
CA SER A 13 -12.98 19.52 -15.01
C SER A 13 -12.35 20.51 -14.03
N LEU A 14 -12.46 20.27 -12.73
CA LEU A 14 -11.93 21.16 -11.70
C LEU A 14 -10.54 20.73 -11.26
N ASP A 15 -9.70 21.71 -10.93
CA ASP A 15 -8.50 21.43 -10.17
C ASP A 15 -8.87 20.99 -8.75
N TYR A 16 -8.03 20.18 -8.13
CA TYR A 16 -8.29 19.61 -6.81
C TYR A 16 -8.45 20.64 -5.68
N ARG A 17 -7.79 21.80 -5.73
CA ARG A 17 -8.03 22.81 -4.68
C ARG A 17 -9.48 23.26 -4.76
N SER A 18 -10.00 23.43 -5.98
CA SER A 18 -11.42 23.67 -6.22
C SER A 18 -12.28 22.48 -5.77
N THR A 19 -11.90 21.23 -6.06
CA THR A 19 -12.63 20.02 -5.65
C THR A 19 -12.67 19.82 -4.13
N ILE A 20 -11.60 20.14 -3.40
CA ILE A 20 -11.59 20.13 -1.93
C ILE A 20 -12.52 21.20 -1.38
N ARG A 21 -12.41 22.43 -1.89
CA ARG A 21 -13.25 23.54 -1.41
C ARG A 21 -14.72 23.27 -1.65
N LEU A 22 -15.07 22.48 -2.68
CA LEU A 22 -16.44 22.01 -2.90
C LEU A 22 -16.97 21.12 -1.75
N ARG A 23 -16.11 20.37 -1.04
CA ARG A 23 -16.52 19.60 0.15
C ARG A 23 -16.99 20.49 1.29
N GLU A 24 -16.52 21.74 1.32
CA GLU A 24 -16.84 22.72 2.36
C GLU A 24 -18.15 23.47 2.06
N VAL A 25 -18.65 23.40 0.82
CA VAL A 25 -19.84 24.15 0.37
C VAL A 25 -21.12 23.68 1.05
N CYS A 26 -21.40 22.36 1.01
CA CYS A 26 -22.52 21.79 1.73
C CYS A 26 -22.38 20.28 1.91
N LYS A 27 -23.18 19.71 2.83
CA LYS A 27 -23.20 18.27 3.12
C LYS A 27 -23.45 17.42 1.88
N HIS A 28 -24.36 17.84 1.00
CA HIS A 28 -24.67 17.11 -0.22
C HIS A 28 -23.49 17.11 -1.21
N THR A 29 -22.84 18.25 -1.43
CA THR A 29 -21.64 18.33 -2.30
C THR A 29 -20.50 17.49 -1.73
N LYS A 30 -20.30 17.52 -0.41
CA LYS A 30 -19.35 16.64 0.28
C LYS A 30 -19.66 15.17 0.02
N GLU A 31 -20.89 14.73 0.19
CA GLU A 31 -21.32 13.35 -0.07
C GLU A 31 -21.14 12.94 -1.53
N VAL A 32 -21.37 13.84 -2.49
CA VAL A 32 -21.17 13.57 -3.91
C VAL A 32 -19.68 13.45 -4.23
N VAL A 33 -18.84 14.40 -3.79
CA VAL A 33 -17.37 14.34 -3.96
C VAL A 33 -16.79 13.10 -3.29
N ASP A 34 -17.21 12.81 -2.06
CA ASP A 34 -16.79 11.61 -1.33
C ASP A 34 -17.30 10.33 -2.01
N GLY A 35 -18.51 10.36 -2.59
CA GLY A 35 -19.13 9.24 -3.30
C GLY A 35 -18.47 8.88 -4.64
N PHE A 36 -17.90 9.86 -5.35
CA PHE A 36 -17.05 9.60 -6.52
C PHE A 36 -15.79 8.82 -6.15
N ASN A 37 -15.26 9.02 -4.94
CA ASN A 37 -14.07 8.33 -4.45
C ASN A 37 -14.37 6.94 -3.86
N ARG A 38 -15.59 6.69 -3.35
CA ARG A 38 -16.01 5.44 -2.67
C ARG A 38 -16.17 4.22 -3.56
N ASN A 39 -16.30 4.39 -4.87
CA ASN A 39 -16.49 3.27 -5.81
C ASN A 39 -15.17 2.76 -6.42
N THR A 40 -14.03 3.21 -5.91
CA THR A 40 -12.72 2.79 -6.39
C THR A 40 -12.24 1.59 -5.58
N VAL A 41 -12.37 0.40 -6.15
CA VAL A 41 -11.79 -0.83 -5.61
C VAL A 41 -10.46 -1.08 -6.31
N ILE A 42 -9.37 -1.01 -5.56
CA ILE A 42 -8.05 -1.41 -6.03
C ILE A 42 -7.90 -2.90 -5.76
N SER A 43 -7.70 -3.69 -6.82
CA SER A 43 -7.48 -5.13 -6.65
C SER A 43 -6.10 -5.42 -6.09
N LEU A 44 -5.09 -4.64 -6.49
CA LEU A 44 -3.74 -4.75 -5.92
C LEU A 44 -3.10 -3.37 -5.81
N LEU A 45 -2.71 -3.02 -4.59
CA LEU A 45 -1.79 -1.93 -4.32
C LEU A 45 -0.40 -2.52 -4.10
N ARG A 46 0.55 -2.18 -4.98
CA ARG A 46 1.95 -2.56 -4.83
C ARG A 46 2.79 -1.33 -4.54
N LEU A 47 3.39 -1.29 -3.36
CA LEU A 47 4.40 -0.32 -2.97
C LEU A 47 5.77 -0.98 -3.09
N GLU A 48 6.70 -0.28 -3.76
CA GLU A 48 8.09 -0.67 -3.88
C GLU A 48 8.98 0.53 -3.57
N CYS A 49 10.03 0.32 -2.76
CA CYS A 49 10.93 1.39 -2.37
C CYS A 49 12.40 1.02 -2.57
N GLU A 50 13.13 1.85 -3.30
CA GLU A 50 14.56 1.69 -3.57
C GLU A 50 15.34 2.90 -3.03
N GLU A 51 16.49 2.67 -2.41
CA GLU A 51 17.30 3.75 -1.85
C GLU A 51 18.22 4.16 -2.97
N VAL A 52 18.14 5.43 -3.37
CA VAL A 52 18.94 5.94 -4.47
C VAL A 52 20.32 6.34 -3.94
N ASP A 53 20.32 7.00 -2.78
CA ASP A 53 21.51 7.39 -2.02
C ASP A 53 21.13 7.60 -0.54
N GLN A 54 22.09 8.07 0.27
CA GLN A 54 21.91 8.28 1.71
C GLN A 54 20.82 9.32 2.07
N THR A 55 20.40 10.13 1.11
CA THR A 55 19.44 11.23 1.29
C THR A 55 18.12 10.99 0.56
N LYS A 56 18.11 10.13 -0.46
CA LYS A 56 16.98 9.95 -1.38
C LYS A 56 16.45 8.53 -1.45
N ILE A 57 15.13 8.44 -1.61
CA ILE A 57 14.40 7.20 -1.86
C ILE A 57 13.55 7.32 -3.13
N ALA A 58 13.56 6.27 -3.94
CA ALA A 58 12.62 6.05 -5.01
C ALA A 58 11.43 5.24 -4.47
N ILE A 59 10.21 5.71 -4.72
CA ILE A 59 8.95 5.08 -4.32
C ILE A 59 8.14 4.83 -5.59
N ALA A 60 7.79 3.58 -5.84
CA ALA A 60 6.84 3.18 -6.87
C ALA A 60 5.53 2.72 -6.23
N LEU A 61 4.43 3.40 -6.56
CA LEU A 61 3.07 3.01 -6.22
C LEU A 61 2.38 2.50 -7.47
N ASN A 62 2.19 1.18 -7.53
CA ASN A 62 1.51 0.50 -8.63
C ASN A 62 0.12 0.05 -8.19
N PHE A 63 -0.81 0.13 -9.12
CA PHE A 63 -2.22 -0.11 -8.89
C PHE A 63 -2.77 -0.95 -10.03
N ASP A 64 -3.08 -2.21 -9.73
CA ASP A 64 -3.90 -3.03 -10.63
C ASP A 64 -5.37 -2.85 -10.26
N HIS A 65 -6.18 -2.67 -11.30
CA HIS A 65 -7.60 -2.36 -11.18
C HIS A 65 -8.46 -3.42 -11.84
N LEU A 66 -9.53 -3.81 -11.14
CA LEU A 66 -10.59 -4.63 -11.72
C LEU A 66 -11.71 -3.78 -12.35
N ILE A 67 -12.04 -2.58 -11.82
CA ILE A 67 -13.25 -1.85 -12.23
C ILE A 67 -13.08 -0.30 -12.18
N VAL A 68 -13.39 0.36 -13.31
CA VAL A 68 -13.46 1.84 -13.62
C VAL A 68 -12.16 2.60 -13.92
N TYR A 69 -11.66 2.43 -15.15
CA TYR A 69 -10.48 3.12 -15.72
C TYR A 69 -10.53 4.67 -15.69
N ARG A 70 -11.70 5.30 -15.89
CA ARG A 70 -11.78 6.76 -16.10
C ARG A 70 -11.60 7.59 -14.83
N THR A 71 -12.24 7.19 -13.72
CA THR A 71 -12.11 7.88 -12.44
C THR A 71 -10.69 7.74 -11.89
N TRP A 72 -10.08 6.58 -12.13
CA TRP A 72 -8.72 6.29 -11.68
C TRP A 72 -7.64 7.08 -12.42
N THR A 73 -7.68 7.13 -13.75
CA THR A 73 -6.72 7.94 -14.52
C THR A 73 -6.80 9.42 -14.13
N HIS A 74 -8.01 9.94 -13.88
CA HIS A 74 -8.19 11.31 -13.41
C HIS A 74 -7.62 11.51 -11.99
N TRP A 75 -7.82 10.53 -11.10
CA TRP A 75 -7.27 10.56 -9.75
C TRP A 75 -5.73 10.52 -9.76
N ILE A 76 -5.11 9.63 -10.55
CA ILE A 76 -3.65 9.57 -10.69
C ILE A 76 -3.13 10.88 -11.27
N ASN A 77 -3.78 11.43 -12.31
CA ASN A 77 -3.38 12.72 -12.87
C ASN A 77 -3.44 13.85 -11.85
N THR A 78 -4.46 13.84 -11.00
CA THR A 78 -4.58 14.79 -9.90
C THR A 78 -3.43 14.60 -8.91
N ALA A 79 -3.23 13.37 -8.40
CA ALA A 79 -2.13 13.05 -7.49
C ALA A 79 -0.77 13.46 -8.08
N MET A 80 -0.51 13.12 -9.35
CA MET A 80 0.71 13.51 -10.08
C MET A 80 0.87 15.03 -10.18
N ASN A 81 -0.20 15.78 -10.48
CA ASN A 81 -0.11 17.23 -10.56
C ASN A 81 0.18 17.87 -9.20
N PHE A 82 -0.38 17.34 -8.10
CA PHE A 82 -0.03 17.77 -6.74
C PHE A 82 1.40 17.42 -6.37
N SER A 83 1.77 16.17 -6.61
CA SER A 83 3.12 15.69 -6.35
C SER A 83 4.13 16.50 -7.14
N ARG A 84 3.91 16.81 -8.42
CA ARG A 84 4.82 17.68 -9.19
C ARG A 84 4.91 19.12 -8.66
N ALA A 85 3.81 19.67 -8.18
CA ALA A 85 3.80 21.02 -7.59
C ALA A 85 4.52 21.08 -6.24
N ALA A 86 4.51 19.98 -5.47
CA ALA A 86 5.19 19.88 -4.18
C ALA A 86 6.61 19.30 -4.27
N LEU A 87 6.85 18.44 -5.26
CA LEU A 87 8.01 17.55 -5.43
C LEU A 87 8.34 17.47 -6.94
N PRO A 88 9.22 18.36 -7.45
CA PRO A 88 9.46 18.53 -8.88
C PRO A 88 9.95 17.28 -9.63
N GLU A 89 10.57 16.32 -8.92
CA GLU A 89 11.10 15.08 -9.48
C GLU A 89 10.03 13.97 -9.65
N CYS A 90 8.76 14.24 -9.33
CA CYS A 90 7.68 13.27 -9.47
C CYS A 90 7.34 12.92 -10.93
N ARG A 91 7.54 11.64 -11.26
CA ARG A 91 7.16 11.03 -12.52
C ARG A 91 5.95 10.12 -12.30
N GLY A 92 5.27 9.81 -13.39
CA GLY A 92 4.16 8.87 -13.32
C GLY A 92 3.61 8.62 -14.70
N THR A 93 3.01 7.45 -14.85
CA THR A 93 2.44 7.02 -16.12
C THR A 93 0.92 7.11 -16.04
N TYR A 94 0.28 7.28 -17.19
CA TYR A 94 -1.17 7.43 -17.29
C TYR A 94 -1.96 6.18 -16.86
N VAL A 95 -1.28 5.08 -16.53
CA VAL A 95 -1.87 3.74 -16.37
C VAL A 95 -1.31 3.06 -15.11
N GLY A 96 -1.79 3.52 -13.94
CA GLY A 96 -1.69 2.70 -12.73
C GLY A 96 -0.34 2.69 -12.03
N ALA A 97 0.62 3.54 -12.40
CA ALA A 97 1.89 3.64 -11.69
C ALA A 97 2.31 5.09 -11.44
N LEU A 98 2.62 5.38 -10.18
CA LEU A 98 3.30 6.60 -9.76
C LEU A 98 4.72 6.25 -9.33
N GLU A 99 5.70 6.97 -9.86
CA GLU A 99 7.12 6.75 -9.55
C GLU A 99 7.76 8.07 -9.14
N ILE A 100 8.26 8.14 -7.92
CA ILE A 100 8.79 9.38 -7.39
C ILE A 100 10.13 9.13 -6.71
N THR A 101 11.08 10.03 -6.94
CA THR A 101 12.28 10.14 -6.11
C THR A 101 12.11 11.32 -5.18
N ILE A 102 12.26 11.10 -3.87
CA ILE A 102 12.14 12.13 -2.84
C ILE A 102 13.25 12.02 -1.81
N ASP A 103 13.58 13.14 -1.19
CA ASP A 103 14.43 13.15 -0.01
C ASP A 103 13.70 12.47 1.16
N PHE A 104 14.44 11.75 2.01
CA PHE A 104 13.88 11.03 3.15
C PHE A 104 13.05 11.93 4.08
N GLU A 105 13.47 13.19 4.25
CA GLU A 105 12.77 14.17 5.09
C GLU A 105 11.40 14.60 4.53
N GLU A 106 11.20 14.49 3.21
CA GLU A 106 9.97 14.89 2.54
C GLU A 106 8.95 13.75 2.44
N ILE A 107 9.32 12.52 2.80
CA ILE A 107 8.42 11.35 2.81
C ILE A 107 7.13 11.64 3.58
N GLY A 108 7.21 12.24 4.76
CA GLY A 108 6.02 12.53 5.57
C GLY A 108 5.01 13.44 4.85
N LYS A 109 5.49 14.49 4.17
CA LYS A 109 4.63 15.40 3.40
C LYS A 109 4.02 14.71 2.19
N PHE A 110 4.82 13.89 1.48
CA PHE A 110 4.33 13.06 0.39
C PHE A 110 3.20 12.13 0.87
N LEU A 111 3.44 11.41 1.96
CA LEU A 111 2.49 10.46 2.52
C LEU A 111 1.21 11.11 3.03
N GLU A 112 1.26 12.33 3.58
CA GLU A 112 0.06 13.08 3.97
C GLU A 112 -0.81 13.47 2.77
N ILE A 113 -0.19 13.85 1.64
CA ILE A 113 -0.92 14.06 0.38
C ILE A 113 -1.64 12.77 -0.03
N PHE A 114 -0.96 11.63 0.02
CA PHE A 114 -1.54 10.34 -0.36
C PHE A 114 -2.57 9.81 0.64
N LYS A 115 -2.41 10.05 1.95
CA LYS A 115 -3.33 9.59 3.00
C LYS A 115 -4.75 10.06 2.73
N TYR A 116 -4.91 11.32 2.37
CA TYR A 116 -6.20 11.91 2.00
C TYR A 116 -6.78 11.27 0.73
N LEU A 117 -5.92 10.98 -0.24
CA LEU A 117 -6.31 10.41 -1.52
C LEU A 117 -6.69 8.91 -1.41
N PHE A 118 -6.09 8.18 -0.47
CA PHE A 118 -6.32 6.75 -0.22
C PHE A 118 -7.36 6.42 0.86
N GLY A 119 -7.74 7.40 1.70
CA GLY A 119 -8.62 7.17 2.86
C GLY A 119 -9.97 6.54 2.52
N ILE A 120 -10.38 6.59 1.25
CA ILE A 120 -11.68 6.13 0.75
C ILE A 120 -11.57 4.83 -0.08
N ILE A 121 -10.36 4.37 -0.39
CA ILE A 121 -10.14 3.24 -1.31
C ILE A 121 -10.22 1.90 -0.57
N GLU A 122 -10.96 0.95 -1.14
CA GLU A 122 -10.88 -0.46 -0.78
C GLU A 122 -9.71 -1.12 -1.52
N CYS A 123 -8.86 -1.83 -0.78
CA CYS A 123 -7.67 -2.49 -1.29
C CYS A 123 -7.79 -3.98 -0.98
N ASP A 124 -7.90 -4.82 -2.01
CA ASP A 124 -8.08 -6.26 -1.82
C ASP A 124 -6.74 -6.96 -1.52
N HIS A 125 -5.71 -6.66 -2.30
CA HIS A 125 -4.34 -7.16 -2.10
C HIS A 125 -3.35 -6.02 -1.85
N LEU A 126 -2.42 -6.23 -0.93
CA LEU A 126 -1.31 -5.31 -0.65
C LEU A 126 0.02 -6.02 -0.88
N LYS A 127 0.90 -5.43 -1.70
CA LYS A 127 2.27 -5.90 -1.87
C LYS A 127 3.27 -4.83 -1.41
N LEU A 128 4.19 -5.22 -0.54
CA LEU A 128 5.21 -4.35 0.06
C LEU A 128 6.59 -4.89 -0.29
N ASP A 129 7.32 -4.16 -1.14
CA ASP A 129 8.68 -4.51 -1.56
C ASP A 129 9.68 -3.48 -0.98
N TYR A 130 10.57 -3.93 -0.08
CA TYR A 130 11.66 -3.12 0.48
C TYR A 130 11.21 -1.80 1.14
N ILE A 131 10.19 -1.85 2.01
CA ILE A 131 9.58 -0.63 2.57
C ILE A 131 10.31 -0.14 3.84
N PRO A 132 10.71 1.15 3.92
CA PRO A 132 11.27 1.74 5.13
C PRO A 132 10.20 2.00 6.20
N GLN A 133 10.63 2.15 7.46
CA GLN A 133 9.75 2.29 8.62
C GLN A 133 8.65 3.36 8.48
N GLN A 134 8.99 4.54 7.96
CA GLN A 134 8.06 5.67 7.87
C GLN A 134 6.89 5.36 6.91
N ILE A 135 7.19 4.75 5.76
CA ILE A 135 6.17 4.36 4.76
C ILE A 135 5.36 3.17 5.29
N LEU A 136 6.01 2.24 6.01
CA LEU A 136 5.34 1.11 6.61
C LEU A 136 4.35 1.54 7.72
N GLN A 137 4.74 2.51 8.56
CA GLN A 137 3.86 3.11 9.56
C GLN A 137 2.66 3.79 8.91
N TRP A 138 2.87 4.51 7.81
CA TRP A 138 1.76 5.09 7.06
C TRP A 138 0.82 4.04 6.47
N CYS A 139 1.35 2.91 5.97
CA CYS A 139 0.52 1.79 5.55
C CYS A 139 -0.32 1.26 6.70
N LEU A 140 0.26 1.11 7.90
CA LEU A 140 -0.47 0.71 9.10
C LEU A 140 -1.59 1.69 9.46
N ASP A 141 -1.31 2.99 9.46
CA ASP A 141 -2.31 4.02 9.78
C ASP A 141 -3.47 4.05 8.76
N LEU A 142 -3.17 3.82 7.48
CA LEU A 142 -4.13 3.91 6.40
C LEU A 142 -4.94 2.62 6.19
N LEU A 143 -4.28 1.48 6.32
CA LEU A 143 -4.79 0.18 5.90
C LEU A 143 -4.98 -0.79 7.08
N GLY A 144 -4.36 -0.53 8.23
CA GLY A 144 -4.33 -1.43 9.40
C GLY A 144 -5.67 -1.72 10.07
N SER A 145 -6.79 -1.23 9.55
CA SER A 145 -8.14 -1.62 9.99
C SER A 145 -9.01 -2.15 8.84
N LYS A 146 -8.48 -2.17 7.61
CA LYS A 146 -9.19 -2.57 6.40
C LYS A 146 -8.99 -4.06 6.17
N LYS A 147 -10.06 -4.77 5.85
CA LYS A 147 -9.99 -6.19 5.52
C LYS A 147 -9.31 -6.37 4.17
N MET A 148 -8.35 -7.30 4.08
CA MET A 148 -7.63 -7.65 2.85
C MET A 148 -7.62 -9.16 2.61
N SER A 149 -7.69 -9.57 1.35
CA SER A 149 -7.63 -10.99 0.98
C SER A 149 -6.20 -11.54 1.01
N LEU A 150 -5.19 -10.71 0.73
CA LEU A 150 -3.78 -11.11 0.69
C LEU A 150 -2.85 -9.93 1.02
N ILE A 151 -1.81 -10.21 1.81
CA ILE A 151 -0.67 -9.30 1.97
C ILE A 151 0.61 -10.02 1.54
N CYS A 152 1.31 -9.48 0.54
CA CYS A 152 2.61 -9.95 0.08
C CYS A 152 3.72 -9.05 0.64
N ILE A 153 4.74 -9.61 1.29
CA ILE A 153 5.82 -8.83 1.91
C ILE A 153 7.18 -9.37 1.48
N ASN A 154 7.99 -8.52 0.87
CA ASN A 154 9.38 -8.81 0.58
C ASN A 154 10.29 -8.03 1.56
N ILE A 155 10.68 -8.72 2.64
CA ILE A 155 11.51 -8.16 3.71
C ILE A 155 12.98 -8.34 3.29
N GLY A 156 13.43 -7.46 2.39
CA GLY A 156 14.84 -7.39 1.99
C GLY A 156 15.72 -6.75 3.06
N ARG A 157 16.38 -5.65 2.71
CA ARG A 157 17.33 -4.93 3.59
C ARG A 157 16.73 -4.30 4.86
N TYR A 158 15.41 -4.21 4.99
CA TYR A 158 14.71 -3.57 6.12
C TYR A 158 14.16 -4.57 7.13
N LYS A 159 14.94 -5.61 7.45
CA LYS A 159 14.59 -6.66 8.42
C LYS A 159 14.32 -6.14 9.83
N THR A 160 14.69 -4.90 10.15
CA THR A 160 14.55 -4.31 11.49
C THR A 160 13.11 -3.90 11.86
N TYR A 161 12.15 -3.96 10.93
CA TYR A 161 10.78 -3.46 11.15
C TYR A 161 9.72 -4.56 11.21
N PHE A 162 10.11 -5.79 11.58
CA PHE A 162 9.22 -6.95 11.69
C PHE A 162 7.94 -6.70 12.50
N GLU A 163 8.05 -6.01 13.64
CA GLU A 163 6.90 -5.73 14.52
C GLU A 163 5.83 -4.86 13.81
N ILE A 164 6.22 -3.88 12.99
CA ILE A 164 5.26 -3.02 12.29
C ILE A 164 4.58 -3.80 11.15
N TYR A 165 5.32 -4.67 10.46
CA TYR A 165 4.71 -5.59 9.48
C TYR A 165 3.71 -6.54 10.17
N PHE A 166 4.05 -7.04 11.35
CA PHE A 166 3.15 -7.90 12.14
C PHE A 166 1.87 -7.15 12.54
N ASP A 167 1.99 -5.93 13.05
CA ASP A 167 0.85 -5.09 13.41
C ASP A 167 -0.05 -4.79 12.20
N LEU A 168 0.53 -4.55 11.03
CA LEU A 168 -0.21 -4.34 9.79
C LEU A 168 -1.03 -5.58 9.40
N ILE A 169 -0.41 -6.77 9.42
CA ILE A 169 -1.07 -8.04 9.12
C ILE A 169 -2.21 -8.30 10.12
N LYS A 170 -1.93 -8.12 11.40
CA LYS A 170 -2.89 -8.35 12.48
C LYS A 170 -4.08 -7.39 12.37
N GLY A 171 -3.81 -6.11 12.11
CA GLY A 171 -4.82 -5.07 12.00
C GLY A 171 -5.74 -5.24 10.78
N THR A 172 -5.16 -5.60 9.63
CA THR A 172 -5.90 -5.84 8.38
C THR A 172 -6.75 -7.11 8.40
N LYS A 173 -6.61 -7.98 9.41
CA LYS A 173 -7.35 -9.25 9.55
C LYS A 173 -7.27 -10.11 8.28
N THR A 174 -6.15 -10.06 7.57
CA THR A 174 -5.95 -10.89 6.40
C THR A 174 -5.78 -12.35 6.80
N GLU A 175 -6.32 -13.27 6.00
CA GLU A 175 -6.17 -14.72 6.25
C GLU A 175 -4.95 -15.32 5.54
N ASN A 176 -4.41 -14.60 4.54
CA ASN A 176 -3.31 -15.05 3.69
C ASN A 176 -2.18 -14.02 3.71
N VAL A 177 -0.98 -14.49 4.03
CA VAL A 177 0.23 -13.68 3.89
C VAL A 177 1.22 -14.44 3.03
N GLU A 178 1.76 -13.75 2.03
CA GLU A 178 2.87 -14.21 1.23
C GLU A 178 4.14 -13.46 1.63
N GLY A 179 5.27 -14.14 1.75
CA GLY A 179 6.51 -13.49 2.16
C GLY A 179 7.77 -14.00 1.49
N THR A 180 8.71 -13.09 1.20
CA THR A 180 10.11 -13.44 0.93
C THR A 180 10.93 -13.06 2.14
N LEU A 181 11.57 -14.05 2.76
CA LEU A 181 12.29 -13.94 4.02
C LEU A 181 13.61 -14.66 3.94
N ASP A 182 14.61 -14.10 4.62
CA ASP A 182 15.86 -14.80 4.87
C ASP A 182 15.72 -15.64 6.15
N LEU A 183 15.53 -16.94 5.97
CA LEU A 183 15.31 -17.91 7.06
C LEU A 183 16.58 -18.27 7.83
N THR A 184 17.74 -17.70 7.48
CA THR A 184 19.00 -17.94 8.19
C THR A 184 19.14 -17.11 9.46
N THR A 185 18.30 -16.08 9.65
CA THR A 185 18.38 -15.19 10.82
C THR A 185 17.33 -15.53 11.88
N GLN A 186 17.72 -15.44 13.14
CA GLN A 186 16.85 -15.74 14.28
C GLN A 186 15.63 -14.81 14.31
N GLU A 187 15.79 -13.55 13.91
CA GLU A 187 14.71 -12.57 13.85
C GLU A 187 13.61 -12.98 12.88
N SER A 188 13.97 -13.45 11.68
CA SER A 188 13.01 -13.93 10.68
C SER A 188 12.24 -15.15 11.20
N ILE A 189 12.93 -16.08 11.87
CA ILE A 189 12.31 -17.26 12.48
C ILE A 189 11.34 -16.86 13.59
N ASN A 190 11.74 -15.94 14.48
CA ASN A 190 10.89 -15.44 15.55
C ASN A 190 9.65 -14.71 15.01
N TRP A 191 9.81 -13.92 13.96
CA TRP A 191 8.69 -13.23 13.33
C TRP A 191 7.69 -14.21 12.70
N LEU A 192 8.18 -15.25 12.01
CA LEU A 192 7.33 -16.32 11.50
C LEU A 192 6.56 -17.06 12.59
N LEU A 193 7.21 -17.30 13.73
CA LEU A 193 6.57 -17.89 14.91
C LEU A 193 5.43 -17.01 15.44
N GLN A 194 5.63 -15.68 15.50
CA GLN A 194 4.57 -14.75 15.90
C GLN A 194 3.40 -14.77 14.90
N LEU A 195 3.68 -14.76 13.59
CA LEU A 195 2.66 -14.81 12.53
C LEU A 195 1.87 -16.11 12.52
N ALA A 196 2.50 -17.23 12.85
CA ALA A 196 1.86 -18.54 12.90
C ALA A 196 0.68 -18.60 13.89
N ASN A 197 0.72 -17.77 14.93
CA ASN A 197 -0.36 -17.66 15.91
C ASN A 197 -1.51 -16.75 15.44
N THR A 198 -1.32 -16.02 14.34
CA THR A 198 -2.22 -14.93 13.90
C THR A 198 -2.85 -15.18 12.53
N THR A 199 -2.16 -15.90 11.64
CA THR A 199 -2.58 -16.11 10.23
C THR A 199 -2.90 -17.58 9.97
N LYS A 200 -3.91 -17.86 9.14
CA LYS A 200 -4.37 -19.24 8.86
C LYS A 200 -3.49 -19.94 7.81
N LEU A 201 -3.08 -19.19 6.77
CA LEU A 201 -2.26 -19.69 5.67
C LEU A 201 -1.09 -18.74 5.45
N PHE A 202 0.11 -19.31 5.34
CA PHE A 202 1.33 -18.56 5.14
C PHE A 202 2.14 -19.18 4.00
N ASP A 203 2.28 -18.42 2.92
CA ASP A 203 2.95 -18.86 1.71
C ASP A 203 4.33 -18.18 1.66
N ILE A 204 5.41 -18.97 1.82
CA ILE A 204 6.78 -18.41 1.84
C ILE A 204 7.48 -18.72 0.55
N ARG A 205 8.13 -17.71 -0.04
CA ARG A 205 9.15 -17.94 -1.06
C ARG A 205 10.52 -18.07 -0.40
N VAL A 206 11.12 -19.25 -0.52
CA VAL A 206 12.49 -19.54 -0.07
C VAL A 206 13.34 -19.75 -1.32
N ASN A 207 14.40 -18.96 -1.49
CA ASN A 207 15.29 -19.02 -2.67
C ASN A 207 14.54 -19.02 -4.02
N GLY A 208 13.44 -18.26 -4.10
CA GLY A 208 12.60 -18.15 -5.30
C GLY A 208 11.57 -19.27 -5.51
N GLN A 209 11.58 -20.33 -4.70
CA GLN A 209 10.56 -21.38 -4.71
C GLN A 209 9.43 -21.03 -3.74
N LEU A 210 8.19 -21.05 -4.23
CA LEU A 210 6.99 -20.85 -3.41
C LEU A 210 6.64 -22.14 -2.67
N LEU A 211 6.75 -22.09 -1.34
CA LEU A 211 6.19 -23.07 -0.42
C LEU A 211 4.77 -22.60 -0.06
N ALA A 212 3.79 -23.05 -0.84
CA ALA A 212 2.39 -22.69 -0.66
C ALA A 212 1.64 -23.64 0.29
N GLY A 213 0.64 -23.12 1.00
CA GLY A 213 -0.32 -23.88 1.79
C GLY A 213 0.22 -24.39 3.13
N PHE A 214 1.38 -23.92 3.59
CA PHE A 214 1.92 -24.32 4.88
C PHE A 214 1.31 -23.46 6.00
N LYS A 215 0.99 -24.11 7.12
CA LYS A 215 0.86 -23.38 8.38
C LYS A 215 2.27 -22.91 8.75
N ALA A 216 2.46 -21.66 9.15
CA ALA A 216 3.78 -21.17 9.55
C ALA A 216 4.43 -22.02 10.66
N THR A 217 3.64 -22.74 11.46
CA THR A 217 4.13 -23.76 12.41
C THR A 217 4.83 -24.96 11.76
N SER A 218 4.41 -25.39 10.57
CA SER A 218 5.06 -26.46 9.80
C SER A 218 6.40 -26.02 9.24
N ILE A 219 6.49 -24.77 8.77
CA ILE A 219 7.74 -24.18 8.26
C ILE A 219 8.76 -24.07 9.40
N VAL A 220 8.34 -23.57 10.56
CA VAL A 220 9.24 -23.47 11.72
C VAL A 220 9.69 -24.84 12.20
N ARG A 221 8.81 -25.85 12.21
CA ARG A 221 9.19 -27.21 12.61
C ARG A 221 10.25 -27.79 11.67
N GLU A 222 10.12 -27.55 10.37
CA GLU A 222 11.10 -28.00 9.37
C GLU A 222 12.46 -27.28 9.54
N LEU A 223 12.43 -25.95 9.73
CA LEU A 223 13.64 -25.15 9.93
C LEU A 223 14.38 -25.50 11.23
N LEU A 224 13.65 -25.77 12.31
CA LEU A 224 14.25 -26.21 13.57
C LEU A 224 14.85 -27.63 13.45
N HIS A 225 14.22 -28.52 12.68
CA HIS A 225 14.79 -29.84 12.42
C HIS A 225 16.09 -29.79 11.61
N THR A 226 16.22 -28.84 10.69
CA THR A 226 17.39 -28.74 9.78
C THR A 226 18.59 -28.02 10.41
N ASN A 227 18.37 -27.19 11.45
CA ASN A 227 19.43 -26.44 12.16
C ASN A 227 19.86 -27.08 13.49
N CYS A 228 19.29 -28.23 13.86
CA CYS A 228 19.64 -28.98 15.07
C CYS A 228 20.46 -30.26 14.79
N ASP A 229 20.85 -30.50 13.55
CA ASP A 229 21.88 -31.47 13.13
C ASP A 229 23.21 -30.76 12.87
#